data_AF-A0A316MCE4-F1
#
_entry.id   AF-A0A316MCE4-F1
#
_cell.length_a   1.000
_cell.length_b   1.000
_cell.length_c   1.000
_cell.angle_alpha   90.00
_cell.angle_beta   90.00
_cell.angle_gamma   90.00
#
_symmetry.space_group_name_H-M   'P 1'
#
loop_
_entity.id
_entity.type
_entity.pdbx_description
1 polymer ?
#
loop_
_entity_poly.entity_id
_entity_poly.type
_entity_poly.pdbx_seq_one_letter_code
_entity_poly.pdbx_strand_id
1 'polypeptide(L)'
;MTEKTFTVTGMTCAACSAAVERQTLAVDGVASAEVSLLMRRLKVACDDSVADEQIIDAVKKAGYGVALPDETAEKKKEAGEPAPAKGAAAAWIVSAVISLLLFYLGMGHMLSLP
;
A
#
# COMPACT_ATOMS: atom_id res chain seq x y z
N MET A 1 21.34 -4.32 2.63
CA MET A 1 20.16 -3.46 2.90
C MET A 1 18.95 -4.31 2.65
N THR A 2 18.24 -4.60 3.72
CA THR A 2 17.21 -5.64 3.78
C THR A 2 15.91 -4.97 4.22
N GLU A 3 14.84 -5.20 3.45
CA GLU A 3 13.49 -4.79 3.81
C GLU A 3 12.91 -5.82 4.77
N LYS A 4 12.40 -5.33 5.89
CA LYS A 4 11.74 -6.12 6.92
C LYS A 4 10.38 -5.53 7.17
N THR A 5 9.35 -6.35 7.05
CA THR A 5 7.99 -5.96 7.44
C THR A 5 7.75 -6.39 8.88
N PHE A 6 6.91 -5.66 9.62
CA PHE A 6 6.43 -5.95 10.97
C PHE A 6 4.93 -5.64 11.08
N THR A 7 4.21 -6.37 11.91
CA THR A 7 2.80 -6.08 12.24
C THR A 7 2.74 -5.32 13.55
N VAL A 8 2.17 -4.11 13.53
CA VAL A 8 2.08 -3.25 14.72
C VAL A 8 0.63 -3.17 15.20
N THR A 9 0.44 -3.33 16.50
CA THR A 9 -0.85 -3.30 17.19
C THR A 9 -0.98 -2.05 18.05
N GLY A 10 -2.21 -1.56 18.22
CA GLY A 10 -2.51 -0.37 19.04
C GLY A 10 -2.45 0.96 18.29
N MET A 11 -2.14 0.98 16.99
CA MET A 11 -2.24 2.19 16.17
C MET A 11 -3.71 2.46 15.80
N THR A 12 -4.30 3.49 16.39
CA THR A 12 -5.69 3.91 16.14
C THR A 12 -5.80 5.27 15.45
N CYS A 13 -4.70 6.01 15.30
CA CYS A 13 -4.68 7.33 14.69
C CYS A 13 -3.45 7.51 13.79
N ALA A 14 -3.55 8.39 12.79
CA ALA A 14 -2.43 8.75 11.92
C ALA A 14 -1.24 9.37 12.68
N ALA A 15 -1.51 10.04 13.80
CA ALA A 15 -0.46 10.52 14.68
C ALA A 15 0.31 9.36 15.35
N CYS A 16 -0.38 8.27 15.70
CA CYS A 16 0.23 7.09 16.31
C CYS A 16 1.17 6.37 15.33
N SER A 17 0.76 6.19 14.07
CA SER A 17 1.65 5.61 13.06
C SER A 17 2.88 6.47 12.81
N ALA A 18 2.72 7.79 12.71
CA ALA A 18 3.85 8.70 12.50
C ALA A 18 4.84 8.69 13.69
N ALA A 19 4.34 8.50 14.92
CA ALA A 19 5.19 8.37 16.10
C ALA A 19 6.03 7.07 16.06
N VAL A 20 5.41 5.94 15.67
CA VAL A 20 6.10 4.66 15.50
C VAL A 20 7.15 4.73 14.39
N GLU A 21 6.79 5.34 13.26
CA GLU A 21 7.69 5.53 12.12
C GLU A 21 8.94 6.31 12.53
N ARG A 22 8.77 7.46 13.19
CA ARG A 22 9.88 8.30 13.66
C ARG A 22 10.76 7.60 14.68
N GLN A 23 10.19 6.83 15.60
CA GLN A 23 10.95 6.04 16.58
C GLN A 23 11.77 4.94 15.91
N THR A 24 11.21 4.32 14.86
CA THR A 24 11.91 3.27 14.10
C THR A 24 13.02 3.85 13.24
N LEU A 25 12.80 5.02 12.60
CA LEU A 25 13.81 5.77 11.86
C LEU A 25 14.98 6.27 12.73
N ALA A 26 14.76 6.43 14.03
CA ALA A 26 15.81 6.84 14.97
C ALA A 26 16.74 5.70 15.40
N VAL A 27 16.46 4.46 14.98
CA VAL A 27 17.34 3.31 15.25
C VAL A 27 18.54 3.35 14.31
N ASP A 28 19.74 3.22 14.87
CA ASP A 28 20.98 3.17 14.10
C ASP A 28 20.97 2.02 13.08
N GLY A 29 21.20 2.34 11.80
CA GLY A 29 21.16 1.38 10.69
C GLY A 29 19.80 1.23 10.02
N VAL A 30 18.78 2.01 10.42
CA VAL A 30 17.53 2.15 9.67
C VAL A 30 17.66 3.32 8.69
N ALA A 31 17.42 3.06 7.42
CA ALA A 31 17.47 4.07 6.37
C ALA A 31 16.09 4.60 6.00
N SER A 32 15.05 3.79 6.13
CA SER A 32 13.67 4.18 5.86
C SER A 32 12.70 3.35 6.69
N ALA A 33 11.60 3.98 7.14
CA ALA A 33 10.49 3.30 7.78
C ALA A 33 9.19 3.85 7.20
N GLU A 34 8.26 2.97 6.84
CA GLU A 34 6.94 3.32 6.33
C GLU A 34 5.86 2.56 7.10
N VAL A 35 4.83 3.28 7.56
CA VAL A 35 3.73 2.67 8.30
C VAL A 35 2.42 2.76 7.51
N SER A 36 1.79 1.61 7.32
CA SER A 36 0.46 1.50 6.75
C SER A 36 -0.58 1.24 7.84
N LEU A 37 -1.37 2.26 8.18
CA LEU A 37 -2.50 2.14 9.13
C LEU A 37 -3.56 1.15 8.65
N LEU A 38 -3.88 1.19 7.35
CA LEU A 38 -4.90 0.35 6.74
C LEU A 38 -4.54 -1.14 6.85
N MET A 39 -3.26 -1.45 6.65
CA MET A 39 -2.74 -2.81 6.69
C MET A 39 -2.18 -3.21 8.06
N ARG A 40 -2.07 -2.27 9.01
CA ARG A 40 -1.40 -2.42 10.31
C ARG A 40 0.04 -2.96 10.18
N ARG A 41 0.73 -2.52 9.13
CA ARG A 41 2.08 -2.97 8.79
C ARG A 41 3.08 -1.83 8.88
N LEU A 42 4.27 -2.13 9.37
CA LEU A 42 5.45 -1.29 9.39
C LEU A 42 6.48 -1.95 8.47
N LYS A 43 6.88 -1.26 7.41
CA LYS A 43 8.02 -1.65 6.56
C LYS A 43 9.25 -0.88 7.00
N VAL A 44 10.38 -1.56 7.12
CA VAL A 44 11.65 -0.96 7.53
C VAL A 44 12.74 -1.42 6.58
N ALA A 45 13.45 -0.48 5.98
CA ALA A 45 14.66 -0.74 5.23
C ALA A 45 15.86 -0.48 6.15
N CYS A 46 16.58 -1.54 6.51
CA CYS A 46 17.71 -1.49 7.44
C CYS A 46 18.91 -2.27 6.90
N ASP A 47 20.08 -2.05 7.51
CA ASP A 47 21.26 -2.87 7.23
C ASP A 47 21.11 -4.30 7.74
N ASP A 48 21.79 -5.25 7.11
CA ASP A 48 21.78 -6.67 7.49
C ASP A 48 22.32 -6.92 8.91
N SER A 49 23.06 -5.95 9.46
CA SER A 49 23.57 -5.96 10.83
C SER A 49 22.51 -5.63 11.89
N VAL A 50 21.35 -5.09 11.49
CA VAL A 50 20.29 -4.69 12.42
C VAL A 50 19.42 -5.89 12.77
N ALA A 51 19.46 -6.29 14.04
CA ALA A 51 18.63 -7.37 14.56
C ALA A 51 17.15 -6.94 14.64
N ASP A 52 16.25 -7.89 14.39
CA ASP A 52 14.79 -7.65 14.46
C ASP A 52 14.37 -7.17 15.85
N GLU A 53 15.07 -7.64 16.88
CA GLU A 53 14.85 -7.29 18.28
C GLU A 53 15.06 -5.79 18.54
N GLN A 54 16.00 -5.14 17.84
CA GLN A 54 16.26 -3.70 18.01
C GLN A 54 15.08 -2.87 17.49
N ILE A 55 14.51 -3.27 16.35
CA ILE A 55 13.31 -2.65 15.78
C ILE A 55 12.12 -2.90 16.71
N ILE A 56 11.97 -4.14 17.20
CA ILE A 56 10.89 -4.52 18.12
C ILE A 56 10.94 -3.67 19.41
N ASP A 57 12.13 -3.49 19.98
CA ASP A 57 12.32 -2.69 21.19
C ASP A 57 12.06 -1.20 20.95
N ALA A 58 12.40 -0.66 19.79
CA ALA A 58 12.07 0.73 19.43
C ALA A 58 10.55 0.94 19.39
N VAL A 59 9.80 0.02 18.78
CA VAL A 59 8.33 0.10 18.73
C VAL A 59 7.71 -0.09 20.12
N LYS A 60 8.25 -0.99 20.95
CA LYS A 60 7.82 -1.15 22.35
C LYS A 60 8.09 0.09 23.20
N LYS A 61 9.24 0.75 23.02
CA LYS A 61 9.57 2.02 23.69
C LYS A 61 8.59 3.13 23.31
N ALA A 62 8.05 3.08 22.10
CA ALA A 62 6.99 3.98 21.66
C ALA A 62 5.61 3.66 22.29
N GLY A 63 5.47 2.54 23.02
CA GLY A 63 4.26 2.13 23.70
C GLY A 63 3.32 1.25 22.86
N TYR A 64 3.82 0.66 21.77
CA TYR A 64 3.01 -0.16 20.86
C TYR A 64 3.48 -1.61 20.86
N GLY A 65 2.55 -2.54 20.59
CA GLY A 65 2.89 -3.95 20.42
C GLY A 65 3.30 -4.23 18.98
N VAL A 66 4.29 -5.09 18.78
CA VAL A 66 4.81 -5.45 17.45
C VAL A 66 5.05 -6.94 17.36
N ALA A 67 4.73 -7.52 16.20
CA ALA A 67 4.92 -8.93 15.89
C ALA A 67 5.62 -9.08 14.54
N LEU A 68 6.44 -10.11 14.42
CA LEU A 68 7.00 -10.52 13.13
C LEU A 68 5.84 -10.93 12.21
N PRO A 69 5.79 -10.48 10.95
CA PRO A 69 4.84 -10.99 10.00
C PRO A 69 5.25 -12.41 9.65
N ASP A 70 4.28 -13.32 9.57
CA ASP A 70 4.48 -14.56 8.84
C ASP A 70 5.03 -14.26 7.44
N GLU A 71 6.15 -14.90 7.08
CA GLU A 71 6.94 -14.71 5.85
C GLU A 71 6.16 -14.94 4.54
N THR A 72 4.84 -15.15 4.61
CA THR A 72 3.98 -15.43 3.48
C THR A 72 3.41 -14.16 2.81
N ALA A 73 3.57 -12.98 3.42
CA ALA A 73 2.85 -11.78 2.97
C ALA A 73 3.60 -10.86 1.96
N GLU A 74 4.90 -11.02 1.73
CA GLU A 74 5.69 -10.04 0.94
C GLU A 74 5.81 -10.32 -0.56
N LYS A 75 5.30 -11.45 -1.08
CA LYS A 75 5.29 -11.69 -2.54
C LYS A 75 4.00 -11.25 -3.23
N LYS A 76 3.42 -10.09 -2.88
CA LYS A 76 2.38 -9.45 -3.72
C LYS A 76 2.19 -7.97 -3.37
N LYS A 77 2.54 -7.12 -4.33
CA LYS A 77 2.31 -5.65 -4.41
C LYS A 77 3.47 -4.79 -3.92
N GLU A 78 4.45 -4.59 -4.78
CA GLU A 78 5.11 -3.30 -5.05
C GLU A 78 6.11 -3.51 -6.21
N ALA A 79 5.57 -3.94 -7.34
CA ALA A 79 6.07 -3.49 -8.63
C ALA A 79 4.89 -2.72 -9.24
N GLY A 80 5.20 -1.59 -9.85
CA GLY A 80 4.23 -0.74 -10.50
C GLY A 80 3.41 -1.46 -11.58
N GLU A 81 2.51 -0.67 -12.15
CA GLU A 81 1.56 -0.97 -13.21
C GLU A 81 0.18 -1.48 -12.74
N PRO A 82 -0.89 -0.73 -13.01
CA PRO A 82 -2.22 -1.31 -13.15
C PRO A 82 -2.23 -2.16 -14.43
N ALA A 83 -1.61 -3.35 -14.39
CA ALA A 83 -1.80 -4.37 -15.40
C ALA A 83 -3.12 -5.10 -15.10
N PRO A 84 -4.14 -4.97 -15.97
CA PRO A 84 -5.48 -5.47 -15.72
C PRO A 84 -5.52 -6.99 -15.87
N ALA A 85 -5.91 -7.71 -14.81
CA ALA A 85 -6.05 -9.15 -14.88
C ALA A 85 -7.39 -9.63 -14.32
N LYS A 86 -8.27 -9.97 -15.28
CA LYS A 86 -9.20 -11.11 -15.25
C LYS A 86 -10.51 -10.93 -14.45
N GLY A 87 -11.16 -9.80 -14.69
CA GLY A 87 -12.62 -9.60 -14.53
C GLY A 87 -13.16 -8.46 -15.39
N ALA A 88 -12.26 -7.75 -16.07
CA ALA A 88 -12.50 -6.49 -16.75
C ALA A 88 -12.43 -6.65 -18.28
N ALA A 89 -13.05 -7.69 -18.85
CA ALA A 89 -13.38 -7.66 -20.28
C ALA A 89 -14.79 -7.08 -20.47
N ALA A 90 -15.74 -7.52 -19.62
CA ALA A 90 -17.11 -7.04 -19.64
C ALA A 90 -17.23 -5.54 -19.34
N ALA A 91 -16.44 -5.01 -18.40
CA ALA A 91 -16.49 -3.58 -18.07
C ALA A 91 -16.02 -2.68 -19.23
N TRP A 92 -15.04 -3.13 -20.02
CA TRP A 92 -14.55 -2.38 -21.18
C TRP A 92 -15.52 -2.49 -22.36
N ILE A 93 -16.16 -3.66 -22.54
CA ILE A 93 -17.20 -3.86 -23.57
C ILE A 93 -18.46 -3.04 -23.25
N VAL A 94 -18.94 -3.07 -22.01
CA VAL A 94 -20.11 -2.28 -21.57
C VAL A 94 -19.80 -0.78 -21.69
N SER A 95 -18.60 -0.34 -21.31
CA SER A 95 -18.18 1.05 -21.50
C SER A 95 -18.05 1.43 -22.97
N ALA A 96 -17.51 0.55 -23.83
CA ALA A 96 -17.40 0.79 -25.26
C ALA A 96 -18.77 0.88 -25.95
N VAL A 97 -19.71 0.01 -25.58
CA VAL A 97 -21.07 0.02 -26.11
C VAL A 97 -21.82 1.27 -25.65
N ILE A 98 -21.75 1.62 -24.36
CA ILE A 98 -22.39 2.84 -23.82
C ILE A 98 -21.80 4.09 -24.49
N SER A 99 -20.47 4.14 -24.65
CA SER A 99 -19.80 5.28 -25.31
C SER A 99 -20.17 5.38 -26.78
N LEU A 100 -20.25 4.27 -27.51
CA LEU A 100 -20.66 4.26 -28.92
C LEU A 100 -22.11 4.72 -29.07
N LEU A 101 -22.99 4.29 -28.16
CA LEU A 101 -24.41 4.65 -28.16
C LEU A 101 -24.61 6.13 -27.81
N LEU A 102 -23.91 6.64 -26.78
CA LEU A 102 -23.90 8.08 -26.45
C LEU A 102 -23.31 8.94 -27.56
N PHE A 103 -22.24 8.49 -28.21
CA PHE A 103 -21.65 9.18 -29.35
C PHE A 103 -22.60 9.22 -30.55
N TYR A 104 -23.32 8.12 -30.82
CA TYR A 104 -24.32 8.08 -31.88
C TYR A 104 -25.56 8.92 -31.58
N LEU A 105 -26.01 9.01 -30.32
CA LEU A 105 -27.06 9.98 -29.96
C LEU A 105 -26.56 11.43 -30.05
N GLY A 106 -25.32 11.69 -29.63
CA GLY A 106 -24.70 13.02 -29.69
C GLY A 106 -24.45 13.51 -31.11
N MET A 107 -23.94 12.64 -31.99
CA MET A 107 -23.77 12.94 -33.42
C MET A 107 -25.07 12.79 -34.21
N GLY A 108 -26.02 11.97 -33.75
CA GLY A 108 -27.33 11.78 -34.38
C GLY A 108 -28.18 13.05 -34.35
N HIS A 109 -27.99 13.91 -33.34
CA HIS A 109 -28.67 15.21 -33.26
C HIS A 109 -28.15 16.24 -34.29
N MET A 110 -27.05 15.95 -35.00
CA MET A 110 -26.51 16.78 -36.09
C MET A 110 -26.72 16.13 -37.48
N LEU A 111 -27.22 14.88 -37.55
CA LEU A 111 -27.48 14.16 -38.82
C LEU A 111 -28.97 14.10 -39.20
N SER A 112 -29.83 14.88 -38.54
CA SER A 112 -31.18 15.14 -39.05
C SER A 112 -31.11 16.29 -40.06
N LEU A 113 -30.87 15.94 -41.34
CA LEU A 113 -31.19 16.78 -42.50
C LEU A 113 -32.59 17.39 -42.34
N PRO A 114 -32.79 18.69 -42.66
CA PRO A 114 -32.88 19.17 -44.04
C PRO A 114 -31.79 20.15 -44.47
#